data_AF-A0AAE7AGI2-F1
#
_entry.id   AF-A0AAE7AGI2-F1
#
_cell.length_a   1.000
_cell.length_b   1.000
_cell.length_c   1.000
_cell.angle_alpha   90.00
_cell.angle_beta   90.00
_cell.angle_gamma   90.00
#
_symmetry.space_group_name_H-M   'P 1'
#
loop_
_entity.id
_entity.type
_entity.pdbx_description
1 polymer ?
#
loop_
_entity_poly.entity_id
_entity_poly.type
_entity_poly.pdbx_seq_one_letter_code
_entity_poly.pdbx_strand_id
1 'polypeptide(L)'
;MAKKALGIRPRSDAGANARPRAGRLDHGRQGKRRAAPQGSINWPGTLLNGRPRQHEDLLFHLRTRSPHELWLVIVDASASTRRHQALSDAKGLLAQLFDDAYRQRARLALLTASGHTPKWQVQGLKASSGLRNWLDDLGAGGGTPLLAALGEAGRWLGTRRKRYPAEQQRLLLVTDGRLKEWSGLPVLDCPGLLIDIERGPIRLGRAKVLATQLQAEYRHIDDV
;
A
#
# COMPACT_ATOMS: atom_id res chain seq x y z
N MET A 1 41.03 -25.77 -24.76
CA MET A 1 40.84 -24.33 -24.47
C MET A 1 39.35 -24.05 -24.34
N ALA A 2 38.78 -24.11 -23.14
CA ALA A 2 37.33 -23.91 -22.92
C ALA A 2 37.09 -22.63 -22.11
N LYS A 3 36.29 -21.72 -22.66
CA LYS A 3 36.00 -20.39 -22.13
C LYS A 3 35.11 -20.48 -20.90
N LYS A 4 35.55 -19.86 -19.80
CA LYS A 4 34.87 -19.80 -18.49
C LYS A 4 33.84 -18.67 -18.52
N ALA A 5 32.55 -19.00 -18.55
CA ALA A 5 31.46 -18.03 -18.50
C ALA A 5 31.33 -17.43 -17.08
N LEU A 6 31.39 -16.11 -16.98
CA LEU A 6 31.06 -15.36 -15.76
C LEU A 6 29.53 -15.38 -15.56
N GLY A 7 29.06 -16.14 -14.58
CA GLY A 7 27.68 -16.06 -14.09
C GLY A 7 27.54 -14.92 -13.08
N ILE A 8 26.93 -13.81 -13.51
CA ILE A 8 26.47 -12.74 -12.61
C ILE A 8 25.29 -13.29 -11.80
N ARG A 9 25.46 -13.45 -10.49
CA ARG A 9 24.36 -13.75 -9.56
C ARG A 9 23.44 -12.53 -9.43
N PRO A 10 22.10 -12.69 -9.47
CA PRO A 10 21.20 -11.59 -9.15
C PRO A 10 21.30 -11.23 -7.67
N ARG A 11 21.29 -9.92 -7.37
CA ARG A 11 21.27 -9.37 -6.02
C ARG A 11 19.96 -9.75 -5.33
N SER A 12 20.04 -10.26 -4.11
CA SER A 12 18.90 -10.53 -3.23
C SER A 12 18.34 -9.23 -2.65
N ASP A 13 17.06 -8.94 -2.92
CA ASP A 13 16.27 -7.83 -2.33
C ASP A 13 15.88 -8.09 -0.85
N ALA A 14 16.83 -8.55 -0.04
CA ALA A 14 16.64 -8.75 1.39
C ALA A 14 17.08 -7.48 2.16
N GLY A 15 16.36 -6.37 1.95
CA GLY A 15 16.79 -5.08 2.52
C GLY A 15 15.70 -4.04 2.66
N ALA A 16 14.51 -4.38 3.17
CA ALA A 16 13.46 -3.35 3.37
C ALA A 16 12.58 -3.50 4.62
N ASN A 17 12.85 -4.42 5.54
CA ASN A 17 11.94 -4.68 6.68
C ASN A 17 12.66 -4.72 8.04
N ALA A 18 13.34 -3.64 8.42
CA ALA A 18 13.80 -3.46 9.79
C ALA A 18 12.66 -2.94 10.70
N ARG A 19 12.49 -3.57 11.87
CA ARG A 19 11.48 -3.23 12.89
C ARG A 19 11.95 -2.10 13.83
N PRO A 20 11.15 -1.06 14.05
CA PRO A 20 11.46 0.05 14.93
C PRO A 20 10.34 0.37 15.93
N ARG A 21 10.74 0.85 17.10
CA ARG A 21 9.87 1.43 18.13
C ARG A 21 10.24 2.89 18.28
N ALA A 22 9.24 3.75 18.39
CA ALA A 22 9.40 5.20 18.51
C ALA A 22 9.56 5.62 19.98
N GLY A 23 10.57 6.45 20.27
CA GLY A 23 10.67 7.23 21.50
C GLY A 23 10.20 8.67 21.26
N ARG A 24 9.59 9.28 22.28
CA ARG A 24 9.01 10.64 22.29
C ARG A 24 10.12 11.70 22.17
N LEU A 25 9.92 12.66 21.27
CA LEU A 25 10.87 13.74 20.96
C LEU A 25 10.78 14.85 22.02
N ASP A 26 11.93 15.39 22.44
CA ASP A 26 12.03 16.71 23.09
C ASP A 26 13.15 17.51 22.40
N HIS A 27 12.73 18.20 21.34
CA HIS A 27 13.34 19.29 20.54
C HIS A 27 14.66 19.12 19.75
N GLY A 28 14.57 19.57 18.48
CA GLY A 28 15.58 19.59 17.41
C GLY A 28 15.07 18.88 16.13
N ARG A 29 15.32 19.42 14.92
CA ARG A 29 14.98 18.75 13.62
C ARG A 29 15.64 17.37 13.47
N GLN A 30 16.60 17.08 14.35
CA GLN A 30 17.01 15.75 14.79
C GLN A 30 16.96 15.76 16.32
N GLY A 31 16.03 15.03 16.94
CA GLY A 31 15.99 14.89 18.40
C GLY A 31 17.28 14.29 18.94
N LYS A 32 17.62 14.56 20.21
CA LYS A 32 18.87 14.10 20.87
C LYS A 32 19.22 12.65 20.48
N ARG A 33 20.43 12.47 19.93
CA ARG A 33 21.08 11.18 19.69
C ARG A 33 21.22 10.45 21.03
N ARG A 34 20.22 9.67 21.44
CA ARG A 34 20.39 8.72 22.53
C ARG A 34 20.97 7.45 21.95
N ALA A 35 22.10 7.01 22.52
CA ALA A 35 22.59 5.65 22.36
C ALA A 35 21.45 4.71 22.79
N ALA A 36 20.97 3.86 21.88
CA ALA A 36 20.04 2.81 22.25
C ALA A 36 20.87 1.76 23.02
N PRO A 37 20.54 1.42 24.28
CA PRO A 37 21.37 0.50 25.07
C PRO A 37 21.33 -0.94 24.53
N GLN A 38 20.41 -1.25 23.60
CA GLN A 38 20.28 -2.58 22.97
C GLN A 38 19.76 -2.46 21.52
N GLY A 39 20.43 -3.13 20.58
CA GLY A 39 20.09 -3.19 19.16
C GLY A 39 21.20 -3.83 18.32
N SER A 40 21.03 -3.90 16.99
CA SER A 40 22.11 -4.32 16.09
C SER A 40 23.16 -3.22 15.95
N ILE A 41 24.42 -3.55 16.21
CA ILE A 41 25.56 -2.62 16.17
C ILE A 41 25.70 -2.05 14.75
N ASN A 42 25.81 -0.73 14.65
CA ASN A 42 26.22 -0.01 13.45
C ASN A 42 27.74 -0.05 13.34
N TRP A 43 28.29 -1.18 12.90
CA TRP A 43 29.74 -1.37 12.74
C TRP A 43 30.40 -0.30 11.86
N PRO A 44 29.84 0.11 10.70
CA PRO A 44 30.41 1.18 9.90
C PRO A 44 30.51 2.50 10.66
N GLY A 45 29.42 2.94 11.31
CA GLY A 45 29.43 4.18 12.10
C GLY A 45 30.36 4.12 13.31
N THR A 46 30.44 2.96 13.95
CA THR A 46 31.32 2.72 15.11
C THR A 46 32.79 2.81 14.70
N LEU A 47 33.18 2.12 13.63
CA LEU A 47 34.57 2.07 13.16
C LEU A 47 35.04 3.39 12.55
N LEU A 48 34.14 4.18 11.97
CA LEU A 48 34.44 5.53 11.50
C LEU A 48 34.76 6.51 12.64
N ASN A 49 34.29 6.24 13.86
CA ASN A 49 34.67 6.97 15.07
C ASN A 49 35.95 6.43 15.73
N GLY A 50 36.61 5.45 15.10
CA GLY A 50 37.80 4.79 15.62
C GLY A 50 37.52 3.37 16.14
N ARG A 51 38.55 2.74 16.72
CA ARG A 51 38.43 1.39 17.28
C ARG A 51 37.70 1.46 18.63
N PRO A 52 36.50 0.88 18.78
CA PRO A 52 35.78 0.91 20.05
C PRO A 52 36.58 0.15 21.11
N ARG A 53 36.76 0.76 22.28
CA ARG A 53 37.47 0.17 23.43
C ARG A 53 36.50 -0.20 24.54
N GLN A 54 35.36 0.47 24.61
CA GLN A 54 34.32 0.26 25.60
C GLN A 54 32.96 0.02 24.93
N HIS A 55 32.03 -0.60 25.66
CA HIS A 55 30.69 -0.89 25.14
C HIS A 55 29.89 0.38 24.81
N GLU A 56 30.22 1.50 25.45
CA GLU A 56 29.64 2.82 25.18
C GLU A 56 30.08 3.44 23.85
N ASP A 57 31.20 2.97 23.28
CA ASP A 57 31.69 3.43 21.97
C ASP A 57 30.88 2.83 20.81
N LEU A 58 30.11 1.77 21.09
CA LEU A 58 29.31 1.08 20.09
C LEU A 58 28.12 1.96 19.68
N LEU A 59 28.11 2.37 18.42
CA LEU A 59 26.92 2.99 17.84
C LEU A 59 25.94 1.88 17.46
N PHE A 60 24.70 2.02 17.88
CA PHE A 60 23.61 1.12 17.48
C PHE A 60 22.80 1.73 16.34
N HIS A 61 22.28 0.90 15.43
CA HIS A 61 21.37 1.39 14.39
C HIS A 61 20.16 2.08 15.03
N LEU A 62 19.88 3.33 14.64
CA LEU A 62 18.62 3.98 15.01
C LEU A 62 17.46 3.20 14.37
N ARG A 63 16.52 2.76 15.21
CA ARG A 63 15.24 2.19 14.79
C ARG A 63 14.47 3.22 13.97
N THR A 64 14.65 3.21 12.65
CA THR A 64 13.91 4.04 11.69
C THR A 64 12.44 3.62 11.68
N ARG A 65 11.55 4.37 12.36
CA ARG A 65 10.07 4.21 12.35
C ARG A 65 9.59 3.56 11.05
N SER A 66 9.07 2.35 11.16
CA SER A 66 8.59 1.54 10.07
C SER A 66 7.31 2.20 9.66
N PRO A 67 6.93 2.10 8.39
CA PRO A 67 5.58 2.43 7.98
C PRO A 67 4.64 1.68 8.92
N HIS A 68 3.98 2.43 9.81
CA HIS A 68 2.99 1.86 10.71
C HIS A 68 1.72 1.51 9.94
N GLU A 69 1.59 2.01 8.72
CA GLU A 69 0.42 1.84 7.89
C GLU A 69 0.75 1.26 6.52
N LEU A 70 -0.13 0.35 6.10
CA LEU A 70 -0.25 -0.19 4.77
C LEU A 70 -1.61 0.23 4.23
N TRP A 71 -1.60 0.91 3.09
CA TRP A 71 -2.81 1.23 2.36
C TRP A 71 -2.93 0.26 1.18
N LEU A 72 -3.96 -0.58 1.24
CA LEU A 72 -4.36 -1.42 0.12
C LEU A 72 -5.42 -0.67 -0.67
N VAL A 73 -5.10 -0.33 -1.91
CA VAL A 73 -6.02 0.34 -2.83
C VAL A 73 -6.48 -0.68 -3.87
N ILE A 74 -7.79 -0.89 -3.94
CA ILE A 74 -8.44 -1.72 -4.96
C ILE A 74 -9.21 -0.77 -5.87
N VAL A 75 -8.90 -0.80 -7.17
CA VAL A 75 -9.57 0.04 -8.16
C VAL A 75 -10.28 -0.84 -9.17
N ASP A 76 -11.58 -0.64 -9.30
CA ASP A 76 -12.41 -1.21 -10.35
C ASP A 76 -12.30 -0.34 -11.61
N ALA A 77 -11.65 -0.89 -12.64
CA ALA A 77 -11.45 -0.21 -13.92
C ALA A 77 -12.33 -0.86 -14.98
N SER A 78 -13.65 -0.80 -14.74
CA SER A 78 -14.68 -1.32 -15.63
C SER A 78 -14.80 -0.46 -16.91
N ALA A 79 -15.26 -1.04 -18.01
CA ALA A 79 -15.51 -0.26 -19.24
C ALA A 79 -16.65 0.77 -19.07
N SER A 80 -17.53 0.61 -18.07
CA SER A 80 -18.61 1.56 -17.77
C SER A 80 -18.11 2.85 -17.14
N THR A 81 -16.92 2.85 -16.54
CA THR A 81 -16.28 4.07 -15.99
C THR A 81 -15.75 5.00 -17.08
N ARG A 82 -15.65 4.53 -18.33
CA ARG A 82 -15.09 5.32 -19.47
C ARG A 82 -16.01 6.44 -19.95
N ARG A 83 -17.32 6.34 -19.71
CA ARG A 83 -18.30 7.20 -20.40
C ARG A 83 -18.51 8.56 -19.76
N HIS A 84 -18.22 8.75 -18.48
CA HIS A 84 -18.53 9.99 -17.77
C HIS A 84 -17.31 10.36 -16.92
N GLN A 85 -16.95 11.66 -16.90
CA GLN A 85 -15.85 12.34 -16.19
C GLN A 85 -15.35 11.74 -14.84
N ALA A 86 -16.15 10.90 -14.18
CA ALA A 86 -15.87 10.14 -12.96
C ALA A 86 -14.50 9.43 -12.94
N LEU A 87 -14.03 8.84 -14.04
CA LEU A 87 -12.70 8.21 -14.04
C LEU A 87 -11.56 9.25 -13.93
N SER A 88 -11.73 10.44 -14.52
CA SER A 88 -10.75 11.53 -14.40
C SER A 88 -10.67 12.02 -12.96
N ASP A 89 -11.81 12.20 -12.32
CA ASP A 89 -11.88 12.64 -10.92
C ASP A 89 -11.32 11.56 -9.98
N ALA A 90 -11.61 10.29 -10.24
CA ALA A 90 -11.05 9.17 -9.50
C ALA A 90 -9.52 9.11 -9.63
N LYS A 91 -8.96 9.37 -10.83
CA LYS A 91 -7.51 9.47 -11.03
C LYS A 91 -6.93 10.64 -10.22
N GLY A 92 -7.59 11.79 -10.19
CA GLY A 92 -7.18 12.95 -9.38
C GLY A 92 -7.15 12.64 -7.89
N LEU A 93 -8.21 12.01 -7.37
CA LEU A 93 -8.30 11.58 -5.99
C LEU A 93 -7.23 10.53 -5.63
N LEU A 94 -7.03 9.53 -6.50
CA LEU A 94 -5.99 8.52 -6.32
C LEU A 94 -4.58 9.13 -6.35
N ALA A 95 -4.33 10.11 -7.21
CA ALA A 95 -3.06 10.82 -7.26
C ALA A 95 -2.77 11.57 -5.95
N GLN A 96 -3.76 12.30 -5.41
CA GLN A 96 -3.66 12.95 -4.11
C GLN A 96 -3.42 11.93 -2.98
N LEU A 97 -4.17 10.82 -2.99
CA LEU A 97 -4.01 9.76 -2.01
C LEU A 97 -2.62 9.12 -2.06
N PHE A 98 -2.06 8.90 -3.24
CA PHE A 98 -0.71 8.36 -3.36
C PHE A 98 0.37 9.36 -2.91
N ASP A 99 0.17 10.66 -3.19
CA ASP A 99 1.06 11.71 -2.69
C ASP A 99 0.98 11.82 -1.15
N ASP A 100 -0.20 11.66 -0.55
CA ASP A 100 -0.37 11.61 0.90
C ASP A 100 0.25 10.37 1.52
N ALA A 101 0.05 9.19 0.91
CA ALA A 101 0.70 7.95 1.31
C ALA A 101 2.24 8.10 1.29
N TYR A 102 2.76 8.77 0.26
CA TYR A 102 4.17 9.10 0.12
C TYR A 102 4.67 10.00 1.25
N ARG A 103 3.96 11.11 1.54
CA ARG A 103 4.28 12.04 2.64
C ARG A 103 4.27 11.36 4.00
N GLN A 104 3.28 10.49 4.23
CA GLN A 104 3.14 9.72 5.48
C GLN A 104 4.11 8.54 5.56
N ARG A 105 4.89 8.28 4.50
CA ARG A 105 5.77 7.11 4.35
C ARG A 105 5.02 5.80 4.57
N ALA A 106 3.73 5.78 4.24
CA ALA A 106 2.92 4.57 4.26
C ALA A 106 3.38 3.61 3.15
N ARG A 107 3.17 2.32 3.38
CA ARG A 107 3.35 1.33 2.32
C ARG A 107 2.09 1.29 1.48
N LEU A 108 2.27 1.13 0.19
CA LEU A 108 1.16 1.03 -0.74
C LEU A 108 1.11 -0.38 -1.30
N ALA A 109 -0.09 -0.92 -1.43
CA ALA A 109 -0.37 -2.04 -2.31
C ALA A 109 -1.57 -1.68 -3.18
N LEU A 110 -1.48 -2.00 -4.46
CA LEU A 110 -2.44 -1.56 -5.46
C LEU A 110 -2.87 -2.76 -6.29
N LEU A 111 -4.18 -2.99 -6.30
CA LEU A 111 -4.84 -4.08 -7.00
C LEU A 111 -5.86 -3.49 -7.96
N THR A 112 -5.74 -3.81 -9.25
CA THR A 112 -6.68 -3.37 -10.26
C THR A 112 -7.61 -4.53 -10.63
N ALA A 113 -8.91 -4.31 -10.51
CA ALA A 113 -9.93 -5.20 -11.06
C ALA A 113 -10.28 -4.72 -12.47
N SER A 114 -9.64 -5.32 -13.48
CA SER A 114 -9.86 -4.97 -14.90
C SER A 114 -9.75 -6.21 -15.77
N GLY A 115 -10.62 -6.37 -16.76
CA GLY A 115 -10.54 -7.53 -17.65
C GLY A 115 -11.19 -8.76 -17.03
N HIS A 116 -10.48 -9.89 -17.10
CA HIS A 116 -10.95 -11.19 -16.60
C HIS A 116 -10.33 -11.57 -15.25
N THR A 117 -9.16 -11.01 -14.90
CA THR A 117 -8.43 -11.34 -13.67
C THR A 117 -7.94 -10.10 -12.95
N PRO A 118 -7.92 -10.11 -11.60
CA PRO A 118 -7.31 -9.04 -10.82
C PRO A 118 -5.79 -8.99 -11.06
N LYS A 119 -5.21 -7.78 -11.08
CA LYS A 119 -3.78 -7.56 -11.32
C LYS A 119 -3.17 -6.67 -10.24
N TRP A 120 -2.13 -7.18 -9.58
CA TRP A 120 -1.32 -6.37 -8.68
C TRP A 120 -0.37 -5.48 -9.46
N GLN A 121 -0.38 -4.19 -9.12
CA GLN A 121 0.51 -3.20 -9.71
C GLN A 121 1.71 -2.95 -8.79
N VAL A 122 1.42 -2.85 -7.49
CA VAL A 122 2.42 -2.62 -6.45
C VAL A 122 2.06 -3.47 -5.23
N GLN A 123 3.04 -4.08 -4.60
CA GLN A 123 2.83 -4.91 -3.40
C GLN A 123 3.77 -4.49 -2.28
N GLY A 124 3.30 -3.62 -1.37
CA GLY A 124 4.02 -3.32 -0.14
C GLY A 124 5.31 -2.54 -0.32
N LEU A 125 5.45 -1.82 -1.43
CA LEU A 125 6.52 -0.87 -1.64
C LEU A 125 6.20 0.45 -0.94
N LYS A 126 7.22 1.26 -0.70
CA LYS A 126 6.99 2.68 -0.39
C LYS A 126 6.29 3.28 -1.60
N ALA A 127 5.31 4.15 -1.38
CA ALA A 127 4.72 4.93 -2.47
C ALA A 127 5.86 5.56 -3.29
N SER A 128 5.76 5.49 -4.61
CA SER A 128 6.78 6.00 -5.53
C SER A 128 6.09 6.77 -6.64
N SER A 129 6.83 7.67 -7.26
CA SER A 129 6.36 8.48 -8.40
C SER A 129 5.94 7.63 -9.61
N GLY A 130 6.36 6.37 -9.68
CA GLY A 130 6.02 5.44 -10.77
C GLY A 130 4.54 5.07 -10.86
N LEU A 131 3.73 5.34 -9.82
CA LEU A 131 2.29 5.10 -9.88
C LEU A 131 1.53 6.07 -10.79
N ARG A 132 2.11 7.23 -11.13
CA ARG A 132 1.47 8.22 -12.00
C ARG A 132 1.26 7.68 -13.41
N ASN A 133 2.28 7.04 -13.98
CA ASN A 133 2.18 6.39 -15.29
C ASN A 133 1.09 5.30 -15.29
N TRP A 134 0.99 4.54 -14.20
CA TRP A 134 -0.09 3.55 -14.06
C TRP A 134 -1.48 4.18 -13.99
N LEU A 135 -1.63 5.34 -13.32
CA LEU A 135 -2.91 6.07 -13.29
C LEU A 135 -3.33 6.51 -14.69
N ASP A 136 -2.39 6.86 -15.57
CA ASP A 136 -2.68 7.23 -16.95
C ASP A 136 -3.23 6.03 -17.74
N ASP A 137 -2.64 4.85 -17.56
CA ASP A 137 -3.07 3.58 -18.18
C ASP A 137 -4.37 3.00 -17.60
N LEU A 138 -4.85 3.52 -16.46
CA LEU A 138 -6.08 3.09 -15.81
C LEU A 138 -7.30 3.41 -16.71
N GLY A 139 -8.03 2.36 -17.15
CA GLY A 139 -9.25 2.49 -17.97
C GLY A 139 -9.29 1.67 -19.26
N ALA A 140 -8.25 0.90 -19.56
CA ALA A 140 -8.12 0.14 -20.81
C ALA A 140 -8.87 -1.21 -20.86
N GLY A 141 -9.56 -1.64 -19.80
CA GLY A 141 -10.17 -2.98 -19.70
C GLY A 141 -11.69 -3.02 -19.84
N GLY A 142 -12.24 -4.14 -20.30
CA GLY A 142 -13.66 -4.49 -20.20
C GLY A 142 -13.87 -5.67 -19.26
N GLY A 143 -14.90 -5.62 -18.40
CA GLY A 143 -15.15 -6.61 -17.35
C GLY A 143 -14.61 -6.22 -15.97
N THR A 144 -15.26 -6.72 -14.92
CA THR A 144 -14.96 -6.40 -13.51
C THR A 144 -14.87 -7.68 -12.68
N PRO A 145 -13.66 -8.20 -12.44
CA PRO A 145 -13.44 -9.32 -11.53
C PRO A 145 -13.31 -8.84 -10.08
N LEU A 146 -14.18 -7.93 -9.60
CA LEU A 146 -14.00 -7.31 -8.28
C LEU A 146 -14.09 -8.34 -7.14
N LEU A 147 -14.98 -9.32 -7.23
CA LEU A 147 -15.07 -10.38 -6.21
C LEU A 147 -13.75 -11.18 -6.11
N ALA A 148 -13.15 -11.52 -7.25
CA ALA A 148 -11.85 -12.18 -7.29
C ALA A 148 -10.75 -11.29 -6.71
N ALA A 149 -10.79 -9.97 -7.01
CA ALA A 149 -9.86 -9.00 -6.44
C ALA A 149 -9.96 -8.92 -4.91
N LEU A 150 -11.18 -8.85 -4.37
CA LEU A 150 -11.42 -8.85 -2.92
C LEU A 150 -10.94 -10.16 -2.27
N GLY A 151 -11.17 -11.30 -2.90
CA GLY A 151 -10.70 -12.60 -2.39
C GLY A 151 -9.18 -12.73 -2.39
N GLU A 152 -8.50 -12.19 -3.40
CA GLU A 152 -7.04 -12.12 -3.45
C GLU A 152 -6.47 -11.13 -2.42
N ALA A 153 -7.08 -9.95 -2.32
CA ALA A 153 -6.77 -8.95 -1.31
C ALA A 153 -6.85 -9.52 0.11
N GLY A 154 -7.94 -10.22 0.45
CA GLY A 154 -8.11 -10.85 1.76
C GLY A 154 -7.02 -11.87 2.09
N ARG A 155 -6.70 -12.77 1.15
CA ARG A 155 -5.61 -13.75 1.31
C ARG A 155 -4.26 -13.08 1.52
N TRP A 156 -3.99 -12.03 0.75
CA TRP A 156 -2.74 -11.27 0.84
C TRP A 156 -2.63 -10.49 2.16
N LEU A 157 -3.70 -9.81 2.58
CA LEU A 157 -3.77 -9.09 3.87
C LEU A 157 -3.55 -10.04 5.04
N GLY A 158 -4.21 -11.21 5.03
CA GLY A 158 -4.06 -12.23 6.08
C GLY A 158 -2.63 -12.77 6.18
N THR A 159 -2.00 -13.09 5.05
CA THR A 159 -0.59 -13.53 5.00
C THR A 159 0.33 -12.43 5.52
N ARG A 160 0.05 -11.19 5.14
CA ARG A 160 0.87 -10.05 5.52
C ARG A 160 0.74 -9.69 7.00
N ARG A 161 -0.45 -9.80 7.57
CA ARG A 161 -0.69 -9.56 9.00
C ARG A 161 0.06 -10.56 9.88
N LYS A 162 0.12 -11.84 9.46
CA LYS A 162 0.97 -12.85 10.13
C LYS A 162 2.46 -12.46 10.10
N ARG A 163 2.92 -11.88 8.99
CA ARG A 163 4.33 -11.45 8.83
C ARG A 163 4.66 -10.14 9.57
N TYR A 164 3.71 -9.19 9.61
CA TYR A 164 3.87 -7.87 10.20
C TYR A 164 2.68 -7.52 11.12
N PRO A 165 2.62 -8.11 12.33
CA PRO A 165 1.46 -7.92 13.23
C PRO A 165 1.31 -6.50 13.77
N ALA A 166 2.36 -5.67 13.69
CA ALA A 166 2.33 -4.28 14.13
C ALA A 166 1.99 -3.27 13.00
N GLU A 167 1.79 -3.74 11.76
CA GLU A 167 1.42 -2.91 10.60
C GLU A 167 -0.10 -2.76 10.55
N GLN A 168 -0.60 -1.54 10.66
CA GLN A 168 -2.01 -1.20 10.50
C GLN A 168 -2.36 -1.27 9.03
N GLN A 169 -3.38 -2.07 8.69
CA GLN A 169 -3.83 -2.24 7.32
C GLN A 169 -5.09 -1.40 7.12
N ARG A 170 -5.16 -0.64 6.04
CA ARG A 170 -6.34 0.10 5.62
C ARG A 170 -6.69 -0.30 4.19
N LEU A 171 -7.98 -0.44 3.91
CA LEU A 171 -8.50 -0.72 2.58
C LEU A 171 -9.13 0.54 2.00
N LEU A 172 -8.82 0.84 0.76
CA LEU A 172 -9.54 1.78 -0.07
C LEU A 172 -10.08 1.03 -1.28
N LEU A 173 -11.40 1.00 -1.46
CA LEU A 173 -12.04 0.41 -2.63
C LEU A 173 -12.68 1.52 -3.46
N VAL A 174 -12.28 1.63 -4.73
CA VAL A 174 -12.86 2.59 -5.67
C VAL A 174 -13.64 1.80 -6.72
N THR A 175 -14.96 1.99 -6.80
CA THR A 175 -15.84 1.24 -7.72
C THR A 175 -17.06 2.05 -8.13
N ASP A 176 -17.58 1.78 -9.33
CA ASP A 176 -18.81 2.39 -9.85
C ASP A 176 -20.08 1.63 -9.39
N GLY A 177 -19.92 0.64 -8.51
CA GLY A 177 -21.02 -0.15 -7.95
C GLY A 177 -21.72 -1.06 -8.97
N ARG A 178 -21.24 -1.16 -10.22
CA ARG A 178 -21.90 -1.91 -11.30
C ARG A 178 -21.58 -3.39 -11.30
N LEU A 179 -21.34 -4.00 -10.14
CA LEU A 179 -21.37 -5.46 -10.05
C LEU A 179 -22.79 -5.96 -10.25
N LYS A 180 -22.96 -6.90 -11.17
CA LYS A 180 -24.27 -7.47 -11.50
C LYS A 180 -24.87 -8.22 -10.31
N GLU A 181 -24.10 -9.13 -9.72
CA GLU A 181 -24.46 -9.95 -8.57
C GLU A 181 -23.18 -10.33 -7.81
N TRP A 182 -23.24 -10.44 -6.48
CA TRP A 182 -22.16 -10.96 -5.67
C TRP A 182 -22.71 -11.79 -4.50
N SER A 183 -22.07 -12.93 -4.24
CA SER A 183 -22.34 -13.79 -3.10
C SER A 183 -21.00 -14.20 -2.45
N GLY A 184 -20.99 -14.34 -1.13
CA GLY A 184 -19.79 -14.76 -0.40
C GLY A 184 -18.64 -13.75 -0.44
N LEU A 185 -18.90 -12.50 -0.05
CA LEU A 185 -17.82 -11.52 0.10
C LEU A 185 -16.81 -12.00 1.15
N PRO A 186 -15.50 -11.84 0.90
CA PRO A 186 -14.50 -12.18 1.87
C PRO A 186 -14.56 -11.23 3.06
N VAL A 187 -14.36 -11.76 4.26
CA VAL A 187 -14.20 -10.95 5.47
C VAL A 187 -12.83 -10.28 5.41
N LEU A 188 -12.82 -8.95 5.41
CA LEU A 188 -11.61 -8.14 5.42
C LEU A 188 -11.48 -7.50 6.81
N ASP A 189 -10.61 -8.07 7.64
CA ASP A 189 -10.36 -7.62 9.01
C ASP A 189 -9.49 -6.33 9.04
N CYS A 190 -9.90 -5.29 8.33
CA CYS A 190 -9.23 -4.00 8.32
C CYS A 190 -10.23 -2.87 8.09
N PRO A 191 -10.01 -1.67 8.66
CA PRO A 191 -10.82 -0.50 8.34
C PRO A 191 -10.78 -0.25 6.83
N GLY A 192 -11.97 -0.17 6.24
CA GLY A 192 -12.16 0.06 4.81
C GLY A 192 -12.90 1.35 4.53
N LEU A 193 -12.55 2.02 3.43
CA LEU A 193 -13.32 3.10 2.82
C LEU A 193 -13.66 2.69 1.39
N LEU A 194 -14.94 2.76 1.04
CA LEU A 194 -15.44 2.57 -0.31
C LEU A 194 -15.78 3.94 -0.90
N ILE A 195 -15.11 4.29 -1.99
CA ILE A 195 -15.41 5.46 -2.81
C ILE A 195 -16.26 5.01 -3.99
N ASP A 196 -17.48 5.53 -4.02
CA ASP A 196 -18.44 5.32 -5.09
C ASP A 196 -18.23 6.37 -6.19
N ILE A 197 -17.91 5.90 -7.39
CA ILE A 197 -17.71 6.75 -8.58
C ILE A 197 -18.93 6.71 -9.52
N GLU A 198 -20.08 6.21 -9.05
CA GLU A 198 -21.33 6.12 -9.80
C GLU A 198 -21.96 7.50 -10.07
N ARG A 199 -21.64 8.10 -11.23
CA ARG A 199 -22.31 9.32 -11.72
C ARG A 199 -23.30 9.07 -12.85
N GLY A 200 -24.03 7.95 -12.80
CA GLY A 200 -25.08 7.66 -13.77
C GLY A 200 -26.37 8.45 -13.50
N PRO A 201 -27.23 8.68 -14.51
CA PRO A 201 -28.53 9.33 -14.32
C PRO A 201 -29.48 8.53 -13.40
N ILE A 202 -29.22 7.23 -13.23
CA ILE A 202 -29.89 6.36 -12.26
C ILE A 202 -28.80 5.79 -11.35
N ARG A 203 -28.91 6.06 -10.04
CA ARG A 203 -28.05 5.49 -9.00
C ARG A 203 -28.58 4.12 -8.60
N LEU A 204 -27.79 3.07 -8.78
CA LEU A 204 -28.16 1.71 -8.41
C LEU A 204 -27.98 1.45 -6.90
N GLY A 205 -27.20 2.28 -6.20
CA GLY A 205 -27.02 2.21 -4.74
C GLY A 205 -26.28 0.95 -4.26
N ARG A 206 -25.73 0.18 -5.21
CA ARG A 206 -25.05 -1.10 -5.00
C ARG A 206 -23.73 -0.94 -4.23
N ALA A 207 -23.00 0.13 -4.48
CA ALA A 207 -21.78 0.47 -3.76
C ALA A 207 -22.02 0.64 -2.25
N LYS A 208 -23.15 1.23 -1.84
CA LYS A 208 -23.52 1.38 -0.43
C LYS A 208 -23.81 0.03 0.24
N VAL A 209 -24.50 -0.87 -0.47
CA VAL A 209 -24.74 -2.25 0.01
C VAL A 209 -23.42 -3.00 0.16
N LEU A 210 -22.53 -2.89 -0.83
CA LEU A 210 -21.20 -3.49 -0.79
C LEU A 210 -20.37 -2.96 0.39
N ALA A 211 -20.35 -1.65 0.63
CA ALA A 211 -19.67 -1.05 1.76
C ALA A 211 -20.20 -1.59 3.09
N THR A 212 -21.52 -1.68 3.22
CA THR A 212 -22.18 -2.23 4.44
C THR A 212 -21.77 -3.68 4.68
N GLN A 213 -21.76 -4.52 3.64
CA GLN A 213 -21.38 -5.93 3.76
C GLN A 213 -19.89 -6.13 4.03
N LEU A 214 -19.03 -5.24 3.52
CA LEU A 214 -17.60 -5.22 3.83
C LEU A 214 -17.27 -4.53 5.16
N GLN A 215 -18.28 -4.00 5.88
CA GLN A 215 -18.11 -3.20 7.09
C GLN A 215 -17.16 -2.00 6.86
N ALA A 216 -17.22 -1.42 5.66
CA ALA A 216 -16.43 -0.27 5.24
C ALA A 216 -17.26 1.01 5.30
N GLU A 217 -16.60 2.14 5.54
CA GLU A 217 -17.19 3.47 5.37
C GLU A 217 -17.54 3.69 3.90
N TYR A 218 -18.65 4.39 3.63
CA TYR A 218 -19.08 4.74 2.28
C TYR A 218 -18.93 6.24 2.06
N ARG A 219 -18.32 6.63 0.93
CA ARG A 219 -18.31 8.01 0.44
C ARG A 219 -18.59 8.03 -1.05
N HIS A 220 -19.39 8.99 -1.49
CA HIS A 220 -19.53 9.27 -2.91
C HIS A 220 -18.39 10.18 -3.37
N ILE A 221 -17.94 10.05 -4.62
CA ILE A 221 -16.84 10.88 -5.17
C ILE A 221 -17.15 12.39 -5.19
N ASP A 222 -18.43 12.77 -5.10
CA ASP A 222 -18.86 14.17 -5.02
C ASP A 222 -18.73 14.76 -3.60
N ASP A 223 -18.60 13.91 -2.59
CA ASP A 223 -18.52 14.29 -1.18
C ASP A 223 -17.05 14.32 -0.68
N VAL A 224 -16.08 14.22 -1.59
CA VAL A 224 -14.63 14.12 -1.32
C VAL A 224 -13.91 15.29 -1.99
#